data_AF-A0A950XKV7-F1
#
_entry.id   AF-A0A950XKV7-F1
#
_cell.length_a   1.000
_cell.length_b   1.000
_cell.length_c   1.000
_cell.angle_alpha   90.00
_cell.angle_beta   90.00
_cell.angle_gamma   90.00
#
_symmetry.space_group_name_H-M   'P 1'
#
loop_
_entity.id
_entity.type
_entity.pdbx_description
1 polymer ?
#
loop_
_entity_poly.entity_id
_entity_poly.type
_entity_poly.pdbx_seq_one_letter_code
_entity_poly.pdbx_strand_id
1 'polypeptide(L)'
;MRVGVVFPQTEIGADAGAVRAYAERVEELGFAHLLAYDHVVGADPNIHVGWNGPYDLYSTFHEPLVTFGYLAAVTTSLELVTGIVILPQRQAVLVAKQAAEVDLLSGGRLRLGVGLGWNA
;
A
#
# COMPACT_ATOMS: atom_id res chain seq x y z
N MET A 1 21.85 7.31 -5.23
CA MET A 1 20.42 7.71 -5.14
C MET A 1 19.58 6.44 -5.19
N ARG A 2 18.54 6.29 -4.35
CA ARG A 2 17.64 5.12 -4.36
C ARG A 2 16.34 5.50 -5.08
N VAL A 3 15.97 4.77 -6.12
CA VAL A 3 14.77 5.04 -6.92
C VAL A 3 13.73 3.95 -6.63
N GLY A 4 12.45 4.32 -6.51
CA GLY A 4 11.34 3.40 -6.34
C GLY A 4 10.17 3.76 -7.24
N VAL A 5 9.09 3.00 -7.12
CA VAL A 5 7.85 3.22 -7.88
C VAL A 5 6.67 3.40 -6.95
N VAL A 6 5.66 4.13 -7.42
CA VAL A 6 4.34 4.15 -6.79
C VAL A 6 3.55 2.96 -7.33
N PHE A 7 2.89 2.24 -6.45
CA PHE A 7 1.99 1.15 -6.81
C PHE A 7 0.78 1.71 -7.59
N PRO A 8 0.33 1.08 -8.68
CA PRO A 8 -0.84 1.55 -9.43
C PRO A 8 -2.09 1.26 -8.60
N GLN A 9 -2.53 2.27 -7.83
CA GLN A 9 -3.50 2.07 -6.75
C GLN A 9 -4.85 1.63 -7.30
N THR A 10 -5.33 2.34 -8.31
CA THR A 10 -6.65 2.15 -8.91
C THR A 10 -6.56 1.49 -10.29
N GLU A 11 -5.40 1.55 -10.93
CA GLU A 11 -5.18 1.09 -12.30
C GLU A 11 -4.94 -0.42 -12.39
N ILE A 12 -4.40 -1.05 -11.33
CA ILE A 12 -4.01 -2.47 -11.37
C ILE A 12 -5.18 -3.45 -11.24
N GLY A 13 -6.31 -3.00 -10.67
CA GLY A 13 -7.48 -3.83 -10.41
C GLY A 13 -7.28 -4.89 -9.31
N ALA A 14 -8.17 -5.89 -9.25
CA ALA A 14 -8.23 -6.88 -8.17
C ALA A 14 -7.52 -8.21 -8.47
N ASP A 15 -6.94 -8.37 -9.67
CA ASP A 15 -6.30 -9.63 -10.06
C ASP A 15 -4.96 -9.84 -9.33
N ALA A 16 -4.87 -10.88 -8.50
CA ALA A 16 -3.67 -11.18 -7.73
C ALA A 16 -2.46 -11.52 -8.61
N GLY A 17 -2.70 -12.10 -9.79
CA GLY A 17 -1.66 -12.40 -10.78
C GLY A 17 -0.99 -11.13 -11.32
N ALA A 18 -1.79 -10.10 -11.63
CA ALA A 18 -1.32 -8.79 -12.07
C ALA A 18 -0.53 -8.08 -10.96
N VAL A 19 -1.00 -8.13 -9.71
CA VAL A 19 -0.29 -7.58 -8.55
C VAL A 19 1.09 -8.23 -8.38
N ARG A 20 1.15 -9.57 -8.48
CA ARG A 20 2.40 -10.33 -8.43
C ARG A 20 3.34 -9.95 -9.56
N ALA A 21 2.85 -10.03 -10.80
CA ALA A 21 3.66 -9.77 -11.99
C ALA A 21 4.24 -8.35 -11.99
N TYR A 22 3.47 -7.36 -11.52
CA TYR A 22 3.95 -6.00 -11.37
C TYR A 22 5.11 -5.92 -10.36
N ALA A 23 4.93 -6.48 -9.15
CA ALA A 23 5.94 -6.39 -8.11
C ALA A 23 7.24 -7.13 -8.47
N GLU A 24 7.14 -8.33 -9.05
CA GLU A 24 8.30 -9.06 -9.56
C GLU A 24 9.01 -8.26 -10.66
N ARG A 25 8.26 -7.67 -11.59
CA ARG A 25 8.87 -6.89 -12.67
C ARG A 25 9.56 -5.62 -12.16
N VAL A 26 8.99 -4.95 -11.16
CA VAL A 26 9.60 -3.80 -10.48
C VAL A 26 10.92 -4.21 -9.82
N GLU A 27 10.95 -5.36 -9.14
CA GLU A 27 12.16 -5.91 -8.55
C GLU A 27 13.22 -6.25 -9.61
N GLU A 28 12.86 -6.97 -10.66
CA GLU A 28 13.75 -7.36 -11.76
C GLU A 28 14.37 -6.15 -12.48
N LEU A 29 13.65 -5.03 -12.55
CA LEU A 29 14.13 -3.79 -13.12
C LEU A 29 15.09 -3.02 -12.21
N GLY A 30 15.31 -3.50 -10.97
CA GLY A 30 16.27 -2.92 -10.02
C GLY A 30 15.74 -1.72 -9.24
N PHE A 31 14.41 -1.53 -9.19
CA PHE A 31 13.83 -0.52 -8.31
C PHE A 31 14.03 -0.93 -6.84
N ALA A 32 14.39 0.06 -6.01
CA ALA A 32 14.75 -0.20 -4.63
C ALA A 32 13.54 -0.38 -3.71
N HIS A 33 12.37 0.13 -4.09
CA HIS A 33 11.15 0.05 -3.29
C HIS A 33 9.87 0.25 -4.11
N LEU A 34 8.77 -0.29 -3.60
CA LEU A 34 7.40 -0.09 -4.07
C LEU A 34 6.60 0.61 -2.98
N LEU A 35 5.93 1.70 -3.34
CA LEU A 35 5.17 2.53 -2.42
C LEU A 35 3.67 2.38 -2.63
N ALA A 36 2.93 1.97 -1.59
CA ALA A 36 1.47 1.85 -1.62
C ALA A 36 0.77 2.87 -0.72
N TYR A 37 -0.40 3.35 -1.14
CA TYR A 37 -1.25 4.26 -0.38
C TYR A 37 -2.26 3.46 0.45
N ASP A 38 -2.75 4.06 1.53
CA ASP A 38 -3.78 3.46 2.37
C ASP A 38 -5.12 4.18 2.19
N HIS A 39 -6.17 3.41 1.93
CA HIS A 39 -7.56 3.85 1.92
C HIS A 39 -8.46 2.72 2.46
N VAL A 40 -8.73 2.73 3.76
CA VAL A 40 -9.73 1.82 4.36
C VAL A 40 -11.15 2.26 3.98
N VAL A 41 -11.35 3.57 3.87
CA VAL A 41 -12.57 4.21 3.36
C VAL A 41 -12.22 5.11 2.18
N GLY A 42 -12.95 4.95 1.08
CA GLY A 42 -12.82 5.82 -0.08
C GLY A 42 -13.55 7.15 0.13
N ALA A 43 -13.26 8.13 -0.74
CA ALA A 43 -13.85 9.46 -0.65
C ALA A 43 -15.29 9.45 -1.19
N ASP A 44 -16.28 9.71 -0.34
CA ASP A 44 -17.67 9.85 -0.76
C ASP A 44 -17.95 11.26 -1.31
N PRO A 45 -18.29 11.44 -2.60
CA PRO A 45 -18.59 12.75 -3.19
C PRO A 45 -19.81 13.46 -2.57
N ASN A 46 -20.70 12.72 -1.90
CA ASN A 46 -21.85 13.31 -1.20
C ASN A 46 -21.47 13.92 0.15
N ILE A 47 -20.41 13.40 0.79
CA ILE A 47 -19.86 13.95 2.04
C ILE A 47 -18.85 15.05 1.72
N HIS A 48 -17.97 14.79 0.76
CA HIS A 48 -16.92 15.70 0.34
C HIS A 48 -17.34 16.50 -0.89
N VAL A 49 -18.39 17.31 -0.75
CA VAL A 49 -18.93 18.11 -1.86
C VAL A 49 -17.85 19.02 -2.45
N GLY A 50 -17.64 18.94 -3.76
CA GLY A 50 -16.59 19.69 -4.47
C GLY A 50 -15.24 18.97 -4.55
N TRP A 51 -15.12 17.76 -3.98
CA TRP A 51 -13.99 16.87 -4.23
C TRP A 51 -13.91 16.50 -5.72
N ASN A 52 -12.75 16.69 -6.33
CA ASN A 52 -12.42 16.28 -7.68
C ASN A 52 -11.06 15.58 -7.72
N GLY A 53 -10.78 14.78 -6.68
CA GLY A 53 -9.55 14.01 -6.61
C GLY A 53 -9.59 12.78 -7.53
N PRO A 54 -8.44 12.10 -7.67
CA PRO A 54 -8.27 11.04 -8.66
C PRO A 54 -8.97 9.71 -8.30
N TYR A 55 -9.67 9.64 -7.17
CA TYR A 55 -10.37 8.46 -6.68
C TYR A 55 -11.55 8.85 -5.79
N ASP A 56 -12.45 7.89 -5.59
CA ASP A 56 -13.68 7.98 -4.79
C ASP A 56 -13.97 6.66 -4.05
N LEU A 57 -15.16 6.53 -3.46
CA LEU A 57 -15.60 5.34 -2.74
C LEU A 57 -15.79 4.08 -3.61
N TYR A 58 -15.83 4.23 -4.93
CA TYR A 58 -15.96 3.12 -5.89
C TYR A 58 -14.62 2.68 -6.46
N SER A 59 -13.57 3.45 -6.20
CA SER A 59 -12.21 3.14 -6.62
C SER A 59 -11.66 1.97 -5.82
N THR A 60 -11.11 0.97 -6.53
CA THR A 60 -10.48 -0.17 -5.86
C THR A 60 -9.14 0.27 -5.28
N PHE A 61 -8.93 -0.03 -4.00
CA PHE A 61 -7.65 0.13 -3.30
C PHE A 61 -7.29 -1.19 -2.62
N HIS A 62 -6.03 -1.59 -2.79
CA HIS A 62 -5.46 -2.70 -2.05
C HIS A 62 -5.10 -2.25 -0.64
N GLU A 63 -5.52 -2.99 0.38
CA GLU A 63 -5.11 -2.72 1.76
C GLU A 63 -3.61 -3.01 1.91
N PRO A 64 -2.77 -2.02 2.27
CA PRO A 64 -1.33 -2.12 2.08
C PRO A 64 -0.67 -3.20 2.95
N LEU A 65 -1.11 -3.45 4.18
CA LEU A 65 -0.43 -4.42 5.05
C LEU A 65 -0.71 -5.87 4.65
N VAL A 66 -1.95 -6.19 4.24
CA VAL A 66 -2.31 -7.49 3.68
C VAL A 66 -1.61 -7.70 2.35
N THR A 67 -1.63 -6.71 1.46
CA THR A 67 -0.94 -6.78 0.16
C THR A 67 0.57 -6.91 0.34
N PHE A 68 1.17 -6.24 1.32
CA PHE A 68 2.59 -6.38 1.60
C PHE A 68 2.93 -7.76 2.17
N GLY A 69 2.06 -8.39 2.96
CA GLY A 69 2.22 -9.79 3.35
C GLY A 69 2.27 -10.73 2.14
N TYR A 70 1.43 -10.50 1.14
CA TYR A 70 1.48 -11.22 -0.14
C TYR A 70 2.76 -10.93 -0.93
N LEU A 71 3.12 -9.65 -1.08
CA LEU A 71 4.31 -9.24 -1.84
C LEU A 71 5.61 -9.69 -1.19
N ALA A 72 5.66 -9.80 0.14
CA ALA A 72 6.79 -10.33 0.88
C ALA A 72 7.13 -11.78 0.47
N ALA A 73 6.12 -12.58 0.11
CA ALA A 73 6.30 -13.97 -0.30
C ALA A 73 6.75 -14.13 -1.77
N VAL A 74 6.51 -13.13 -2.62
CA VAL A 74 6.78 -13.22 -4.07
C VAL A 74 7.93 -12.33 -4.54
N THR A 75 8.52 -11.54 -3.66
CA THR A 75 9.71 -10.71 -3.92
C THR A 75 10.78 -10.98 -2.87
N THR A 76 12.05 -10.72 -3.18
CA THR A 76 13.18 -11.14 -2.32
C THR A 76 14.02 -9.99 -1.76
N SER A 77 13.96 -8.83 -2.39
CA SER A 77 14.82 -7.67 -2.13
C SER A 77 14.07 -6.33 -2.18
N LEU A 78 12.90 -6.28 -2.82
CA LEU A 78 12.09 -5.08 -2.99
C LEU A 78 11.58 -4.58 -1.63
N GLU A 79 11.93 -3.35 -1.25
CA GLU A 79 11.35 -2.76 -0.03
C GLU A 79 9.88 -2.41 -0.23
N LEU A 80 9.09 -2.65 0.82
CA LEU A 80 7.65 -2.42 0.85
C LEU A 80 7.39 -1.18 1.70
N VAL A 81 6.91 -0.11 1.07
CA VAL A 81 6.83 1.22 1.69
C VAL A 81 5.39 1.71 1.73
N THR A 82 4.89 2.06 2.91
CA THR A 82 3.60 2.73 3.00
C THR A 82 3.79 4.23 2.85
N GLY A 83 2.95 4.87 2.04
CA GLY A 83 2.99 6.32 1.83
C GLY A 83 1.58 6.91 1.79
N ILE A 84 0.80 6.81 2.86
CA ILE A 84 1.10 6.40 4.24
C ILE A 84 0.04 5.40 4.70
N VAL A 85 0.24 4.73 5.85
CA VAL A 85 -0.88 4.14 6.63
C VAL A 85 -1.61 5.23 7.40
N ILE A 86 -2.94 5.24 7.33
CA ILE A 86 -3.80 6.18 8.06
C ILE A 86 -4.09 5.61 9.45
N LEU A 87 -3.23 5.96 10.42
CA LEU A 87 -3.31 5.37 11.77
C LEU A 87 -4.65 5.59 12.49
N PRO A 88 -5.30 6.77 12.42
CA PRO A 88 -6.56 7.00 13.12
C PRO A 88 -7.71 6.07 12.68
N GLN A 89 -7.65 5.48 11.48
CA GLN A 89 -8.66 4.55 10.97
C GLN A 89 -8.46 3.10 11.46
N ARG A 90 -7.43 2.85 12.29
CA ARG A 90 -6.99 1.50 12.66
C ARG A 90 -6.83 1.38 14.16
N GLN A 91 -7.00 0.16 14.68
CA GLN A 91 -6.67 -0.12 16.07
C GLN A 91 -5.15 -0.18 16.25
N ALA A 92 -4.60 0.64 17.15
CA ALA A 92 -3.16 0.86 17.28
C ALA A 92 -2.33 -0.42 17.52
N VAL A 93 -2.81 -1.34 18.37
CA VAL A 93 -2.09 -2.58 18.68
C VAL A 93 -2.14 -3.54 17.50
N LEU A 94 -3.29 -3.62 16.81
CA LEU A 94 -3.46 -4.45 15.62
C LEU A 94 -2.55 -3.99 14.48
N VAL A 95 -2.54 -2.70 14.15
CA VAL A 95 -1.68 -2.19 13.06
C VAL A 95 -0.19 -2.37 13.38
N ALA A 96 0.21 -2.22 14.65
CA ALA A 96 1.56 -2.52 15.08
C ALA A 96 1.91 -4.00 14.88
N LYS A 97 0.99 -4.92 15.23
CA LYS A 97 1.20 -6.37 15.03
C LYS A 97 1.24 -6.75 13.56
N GLN A 98 0.39 -6.16 12.73
CA GLN A 98 0.38 -6.37 11.27
C GLN A 98 1.68 -5.88 10.63
N ALA A 99 2.15 -4.68 10.98
CA ALA A 99 3.42 -4.15 10.49
C ALA A 99 4.61 -5.04 10.91
N ALA A 100 4.64 -5.49 12.18
CA ALA A 100 5.66 -6.42 12.64
C ALA A 100 5.65 -7.75 11.86
N GLU A 101 4.46 -8.28 11.51
CA GLU A 101 4.35 -9.50 10.72
C GLU A 101 4.88 -9.31 9.30
N VAL A 102 4.54 -8.20 8.65
CA VAL A 102 5.08 -7.87 7.30
C VAL A 102 6.60 -7.72 7.35
N ASP A 103 7.14 -7.07 8.38
CA ASP A 103 8.58 -6.93 8.55
C ASP A 103 9.28 -8.29 8.67
N LEU A 104 8.74 -9.19 9.50
CA LEU A 104 9.25 -10.56 9.65
C LEU A 104 9.17 -11.36 8.35
N LEU A 105 8.00 -11.41 7.71
CA LEU A 105 7.78 -12.18 6.47
C LEU A 105 8.61 -11.67 5.30
N SER A 106 8.88 -10.36 5.26
CA SER A 106 9.69 -9.74 4.22
C SER A 106 11.19 -9.81 4.52
N GLY A 107 11.61 -10.21 5.72
CA GLY A 107 13.02 -10.25 6.11
C GLY A 107 13.61 -8.86 6.37
N GLY A 108 12.83 -7.95 6.98
CA GLY A 108 13.27 -6.59 7.32
C GLY A 108 13.09 -5.55 6.21
N ARG A 109 12.24 -5.82 5.22
CA ARG A 109 12.06 -4.95 4.03
C ARG A 109 10.91 -3.95 4.18
N LEU A 110 10.24 -3.88 5.33
CA LEU A 110 9.16 -2.93 5.56
C LEU A 110 9.72 -1.55 5.92
N ARG A 111 9.18 -0.51 5.28
CA ARG A 111 9.31 0.88 5.73
C ARG A 111 7.92 1.46 5.99
N LEU A 112 7.56 1.54 7.25
CA LEU A 112 6.23 1.99 7.68
C LEU A 112 6.15 3.51 7.76
N GLY A 113 5.67 4.14 6.68
CA GLY A 113 5.20 5.53 6.69
C GLY A 113 3.79 5.64 7.26
N VAL A 114 3.58 6.57 8.20
CA VAL A 114 2.31 6.77 8.90
C VAL A 114 1.88 8.23 8.87
N GLY A 115 0.59 8.47 9.06
CA GLY A 115 0.08 9.81 9.32
C GLY A 115 -1.43 9.82 9.58
N LEU A 116 -1.99 11.03 9.63
CA LEU A 116 -3.35 11.28 10.09
C LEU A 116 -4.42 10.98 9.03
N GLY A 117 -4.04 10.98 7.74
CA GLY A 117 -5.00 10.95 6.64
C GLY A 117 -5.80 12.24 6.51
N TRP A 118 -6.66 12.29 5.50
CA TRP A 118 -7.54 13.44 5.23
C TRP A 118 -9.03 13.06 5.24
N ASN A 119 -9.33 11.80 4.90
CA ASN A 119 -10.69 11.26 4.83
C ASN A 119 -11.04 10.60 6.17
N ALA A 120 -11.49 11.40 7.15
CA ALA A 120 -11.82 10.93 8.50
C ALA A 120 -13.30 10.57 8.64
#